data_AF-A0A1F3SED2-F1
#
_entry.id   AF-A0A1F3SED2-F1
#
_cell.length_a   1.000
_cell.length_b   1.000
_cell.length_c   1.000
_cell.angle_alpha   90.00
_cell.angle_beta   90.00
_cell.angle_gamma   90.00
#
_symmetry.space_group_name_H-M   'P 1'
#
loop_
_entity.id
_entity.type
_entity.pdbx_description
1 polymer ?
#
loop_
_entity_poly.entity_id
_entity_poly.type
_entity_poly.pdbx_seq_one_letter_code
_entity_poly.pdbx_strand_id
1 'polypeptide(L)'
;MNKLVLAINFLCFVIFSFAPIMGKADMATIATALVSGGVTAVATDTGLTIKNEMTEADYRRVAEGMFKVREALTHKYSLADDLTLGMYVLRYLSDLGSYEVENKDIMALVSGLEQLSGEPFDPEFKTLLAQIERIRFGERKGVKYVKIFTLNREGIRIPLDTLTAGSTGNNQVKFLMVKNKSQIFFSDLVGAKNDQWLKEFIRKKVRFFFFAIKSLNQINKSLSDNIVSYIKGGRPVPTLLIEFEGIYARVSTTTLFKDVDFYIKRAVAMPGISNGQEGLPSFALEARGKLLQAKVSIDR
;
A
#
# COMPACT_ATOMS: atom_id res chain seq x y z
N MET A 1 3.35 -17.98 3.74
CA MET A 1 3.04 -16.61 3.27
C MET A 1 4.36 -15.95 2.92
N ASN A 2 4.52 -15.39 1.73
CA ASN A 2 5.78 -14.81 1.28
C ASN A 2 6.14 -13.60 2.19
N LYS A 3 7.40 -13.41 2.60
CA LYS A 3 7.74 -12.35 3.58
C LYS A 3 7.97 -10.99 2.94
N LEU A 4 8.34 -10.94 1.65
CA LEU A 4 8.28 -9.71 0.85
C LEU A 4 6.84 -9.17 0.82
N VAL A 5 5.90 -10.09 0.80
CA VAL A 5 4.46 -9.90 0.84
C VAL A 5 3.99 -9.49 2.22
N LEU A 6 4.53 -10.06 3.29
CA LEU A 6 4.33 -9.55 4.64
C LEU A 6 4.94 -8.16 4.84
N ALA A 7 6.07 -7.81 4.19
CA ALA A 7 6.69 -6.49 4.30
C ALA A 7 6.05 -5.42 3.43
N ILE A 8 5.50 -5.78 2.27
CA ILE A 8 4.72 -4.87 1.43
C ILE A 8 3.29 -4.77 2.00
N ASN A 9 2.72 -5.86 2.55
CA ASN A 9 1.54 -5.80 3.41
C ASN A 9 1.84 -4.87 4.57
N PHE A 10 2.92 -5.08 5.29
CA PHE A 10 3.41 -4.18 6.31
C PHE A 10 3.61 -2.76 5.78
N LEU A 11 4.12 -2.50 4.57
CA LEU A 11 4.15 -1.13 4.02
C LEU A 11 2.73 -0.55 3.82
N CYS A 12 1.74 -1.36 3.48
CA CYS A 12 0.33 -0.96 3.40
C CYS A 12 -0.41 -0.98 4.75
N PHE A 13 0.12 -1.73 5.72
CA PHE A 13 -0.50 -2.12 6.99
C PHE A 13 0.05 -1.27 8.15
N VAL A 14 1.35 -0.92 8.12
CA VAL A 14 2.00 0.24 8.79
C VAL A 14 1.22 1.48 8.57
N ILE A 15 0.78 1.61 7.33
CA ILE A 15 0.12 2.81 6.91
C ILE A 15 -1.38 2.68 7.21
N PHE A 16 -1.98 1.48 7.17
CA PHE A 16 -3.29 1.22 7.76
C PHE A 16 -3.60 -0.25 8.07
N SER A 17 -3.93 -0.51 9.34
CA SER A 17 -4.41 -1.77 9.95
C SER A 17 -5.74 -2.32 9.41
N PHE A 18 -6.24 -1.85 8.27
CA PHE A 18 -7.61 -2.10 7.86
C PHE A 18 -7.77 -3.33 6.93
N ALA A 19 -6.76 -3.79 6.20
CA ALA A 19 -6.96 -4.83 5.16
C ALA A 19 -7.51 -6.18 5.67
N PRO A 20 -7.00 -6.78 6.78
CA PRO A 20 -7.47 -8.08 7.28
C PRO A 20 -8.89 -8.02 7.86
N ILE A 21 -9.25 -6.90 8.50
CA ILE A 21 -10.58 -6.71 9.11
C ILE A 21 -11.58 -6.24 8.07
N MET A 22 -11.19 -5.43 7.10
CA MET A 22 -12.05 -5.07 5.97
C MET A 22 -12.38 -6.26 5.08
N GLY A 23 -11.63 -7.36 5.12
CA GLY A 23 -12.06 -8.61 4.50
C GLY A 23 -13.21 -9.31 5.25
N LYS A 24 -13.33 -9.09 6.57
CA LYS A 24 -14.20 -9.84 7.50
C LYS A 24 -15.35 -9.03 8.13
N ALA A 25 -15.23 -7.71 8.24
CA ALA A 25 -16.19 -6.84 8.92
C ALA A 25 -17.26 -6.28 7.96
N ASP A 26 -18.48 -6.16 8.49
CA ASP A 26 -19.60 -5.50 7.85
C ASP A 26 -19.34 -3.98 7.73
N MET A 27 -19.75 -3.40 6.60
CA MET A 27 -19.60 -1.97 6.29
C MET A 27 -20.31 -1.08 7.31
N ALA A 28 -21.41 -1.56 7.89
CA ALA A 28 -22.08 -0.88 9.00
C ALA A 28 -21.17 -0.75 10.22
N THR A 29 -20.35 -1.76 10.51
CA THR A 29 -19.38 -1.76 11.63
C THR A 29 -18.19 -0.85 11.34
N ILE A 30 -17.70 -0.80 10.10
CA ILE A 30 -16.59 0.08 9.70
C ILE A 30 -17.04 1.54 9.68
N ALA A 31 -18.22 1.83 9.12
CA ALA A 31 -18.82 3.16 9.18
C ALA A 31 -19.10 3.57 10.63
N THR A 32 -19.60 2.65 11.47
CA THR A 32 -19.80 2.91 12.89
C THR A 32 -18.47 3.13 13.60
N ALA A 33 -17.37 2.44 13.29
CA ALA A 33 -16.07 2.68 13.90
C ALA A 33 -15.45 4.03 13.49
N LEU A 34 -15.65 4.43 12.23
CA LEU A 34 -15.22 5.73 11.70
C LEU A 34 -16.06 6.88 12.28
N VAL A 35 -17.37 6.66 12.48
CA VAL A 35 -18.31 7.62 13.07
C VAL A 35 -18.22 7.63 14.61
N SER A 36 -18.01 6.49 15.27
CA SER A 36 -17.88 6.39 16.74
C SER A 36 -16.49 6.79 17.24
N GLY A 37 -15.46 6.67 16.38
CA GLY A 37 -14.17 7.35 16.58
C GLY A 37 -14.25 8.87 16.39
N GLY A 38 -15.37 9.38 15.86
CA GLY A 38 -15.69 10.79 15.69
C GLY A 38 -16.99 11.17 16.40
N VAL A 39 -16.94 11.24 17.74
CA VAL A 39 -18.00 11.72 18.66
C VAL A 39 -19.11 10.68 18.91
N THR A 40 -19.06 9.87 19.96
CA THR A 40 -19.15 10.30 21.37
C THR A 40 -18.00 9.72 22.20
N ALA A 41 -16.96 10.53 22.40
CA ALA A 41 -16.27 10.49 23.67
C ALA A 41 -17.34 10.77 24.74
N VAL A 42 -17.69 9.76 25.54
CA VAL A 42 -18.01 10.05 26.93
C VAL A 42 -16.79 10.80 27.43
N ALA A 43 -16.99 12.07 27.72
CA ALA A 43 -15.98 12.96 28.25
C ALA A 43 -15.47 12.40 29.58
N THR A 44 -14.47 11.53 29.50
CA THR A 44 -13.63 11.11 30.60
C THR A 44 -12.21 10.94 30.06
N ASP A 45 -11.44 12.03 30.20
CA ASP A 45 -9.99 12.06 30.43
C ASP A 45 -9.00 11.49 29.40
N THR A 46 -9.33 11.43 28.11
CA THR A 46 -8.27 11.34 27.08
C THR A 46 -8.46 12.43 26.03
N GLY A 47 -7.72 13.53 26.18
CA GLY A 47 -7.75 14.72 25.33
C GLY A 47 -7.41 14.46 23.86
N LEU A 48 -8.38 13.92 23.13
CA LEU A 48 -8.40 13.81 21.67
C LEU A 48 -8.54 15.24 21.12
N THR A 49 -7.53 15.74 20.41
CA THR A 49 -7.63 17.03 19.69
C THR A 49 -7.32 16.79 18.23
N ILE A 50 -8.30 16.26 17.48
CA ILE A 50 -8.22 16.20 16.01
C ILE A 50 -8.39 17.64 15.51
N LYS A 51 -7.31 18.28 15.07
CA LYS A 51 -7.27 19.70 14.67
C LYS A 51 -7.95 20.05 13.33
N ASN A 52 -8.85 19.19 12.86
CA ASN A 52 -9.81 19.46 11.79
C ASN A 52 -11.02 18.57 12.06
N GLU A 53 -12.18 19.17 12.34
CA GLU A 53 -13.42 18.42 12.51
C GLU A 53 -13.83 17.84 11.16
N MET A 54 -13.51 16.57 10.93
CA MET A 54 -14.02 15.82 9.78
C MET A 54 -15.54 15.75 9.86
N THR A 55 -16.23 16.06 8.76
CA THR A 55 -17.70 16.00 8.74
C THR A 55 -18.18 14.56 8.50
N GLU A 56 -19.41 14.23 8.89
CA GLU A 56 -20.02 12.93 8.56
C GLU A 56 -19.99 12.65 7.05
N ALA A 57 -20.21 13.68 6.23
CA ALA A 57 -20.14 13.58 4.77
C ALA A 57 -18.75 13.17 4.26
N ASP A 58 -17.70 13.61 4.94
CA ASP A 58 -16.33 13.25 4.61
C ASP A 58 -16.02 11.78 4.96
N TYR A 59 -16.45 11.31 6.14
CA TYR A 59 -16.35 9.89 6.51
C TYR A 59 -17.13 9.00 5.53
N ARG A 60 -18.34 9.42 5.13
CA ARG A 60 -19.16 8.70 4.15
C ARG A 60 -18.46 8.60 2.81
N ARG A 61 -17.85 9.68 2.31
CA ARG A 61 -17.11 9.69 1.04
C ARG A 61 -15.95 8.69 1.06
N VAL A 62 -15.20 8.64 2.17
CA VAL A 62 -14.11 7.67 2.35
C VAL A 62 -14.66 6.24 2.36
N ALA A 63 -15.71 5.97 3.13
CA ALA A 63 -16.32 4.64 3.22
C ALA A 63 -16.89 4.16 1.87
N GLU A 64 -17.59 5.01 1.13
CA GLU A 64 -18.11 4.69 -0.21
C GLU A 64 -16.98 4.41 -1.21
N GLY A 65 -15.91 5.20 -1.15
CA GLY A 65 -14.72 4.98 -1.96
C GLY A 65 -14.06 3.64 -1.66
N MET A 66 -13.94 3.30 -0.38
CA MET A 66 -13.40 2.01 0.08
C MET A 66 -14.28 0.83 -0.33
N PHE A 67 -15.61 0.99 -0.23
CA PHE A 67 -16.57 -0.02 -0.67
C PHE A 67 -16.44 -0.33 -2.15
N LYS A 68 -16.44 0.70 -3.00
CA LYS A 68 -16.28 0.53 -4.46
C LYS A 68 -14.97 -0.14 -4.83
N VAL A 69 -13.88 0.18 -4.13
CA VAL A 69 -12.59 -0.49 -4.33
C VAL A 69 -12.71 -1.96 -3.94
N ARG A 70 -13.23 -2.27 -2.75
CA ARG A 70 -13.40 -3.63 -2.23
C ARG A 70 -14.24 -4.49 -3.17
N GLU A 71 -15.39 -3.99 -3.64
CA GLU A 71 -16.25 -4.69 -4.60
C GLU A 71 -15.56 -4.97 -5.94
N ALA A 72 -14.61 -4.11 -6.33
CA ALA A 72 -13.83 -4.30 -7.53
C ALA A 72 -12.63 -5.24 -7.35
N LEU A 73 -12.26 -5.64 -6.13
CA LEU A 73 -11.16 -6.57 -5.90
C LEU A 73 -11.54 -7.99 -6.33
N THR A 74 -10.57 -8.74 -6.80
CA THR A 74 -10.83 -10.08 -7.37
C THR A 74 -10.79 -11.19 -6.33
N HIS A 75 -10.21 -10.90 -5.15
CA HIS A 75 -9.94 -11.79 -4.03
C HIS A 75 -9.02 -12.98 -4.34
N LYS A 76 -8.71 -13.23 -5.61
CA LYS A 76 -7.80 -14.28 -6.06
C LYS A 76 -6.35 -13.98 -5.66
N TYR A 77 -5.96 -12.71 -5.70
CA TYR A 77 -4.62 -12.24 -5.32
C TYR A 77 -4.72 -11.42 -4.04
N SER A 78 -5.05 -12.09 -2.94
CA SER A 78 -5.39 -11.46 -1.64
C SER A 78 -4.41 -10.37 -1.24
N LEU A 79 -3.11 -10.64 -1.35
CA LEU A 79 -2.08 -9.65 -1.10
C LEU A 79 -2.19 -8.44 -2.03
N ALA A 80 -2.19 -8.62 -3.36
CA ALA A 80 -2.25 -7.48 -4.27
C ALA A 80 -3.50 -6.62 -4.02
N ASP A 81 -4.59 -7.30 -3.67
CA ASP A 81 -5.87 -6.69 -3.34
C ASP A 81 -5.78 -5.93 -2.01
N ASP A 82 -5.12 -6.46 -0.99
CA ASP A 82 -4.85 -5.77 0.29
C ASP A 82 -3.98 -4.52 0.10
N LEU A 83 -2.92 -4.62 -0.73
CA LEU A 83 -2.06 -3.47 -1.05
C LEU A 83 -2.83 -2.40 -1.82
N THR A 84 -3.63 -2.84 -2.79
CA THR A 84 -4.50 -1.97 -3.58
C THR A 84 -5.45 -1.23 -2.64
N LEU A 85 -6.18 -1.96 -1.79
CA LEU A 85 -7.12 -1.38 -0.84
C LEU A 85 -6.43 -0.39 0.11
N GLY A 86 -5.30 -0.78 0.73
CA GLY A 86 -4.56 0.09 1.64
C GLY A 86 -4.10 1.39 0.99
N MET A 87 -3.65 1.34 -0.26
CA MET A 87 -3.24 2.53 -1.01
C MET A 87 -4.43 3.43 -1.38
N TYR A 88 -5.59 2.87 -1.69
CA TYR A 88 -6.81 3.67 -1.87
C TYR A 88 -7.29 4.30 -0.56
N VAL A 89 -7.25 3.58 0.55
CA VAL A 89 -7.60 4.13 1.88
C VAL A 89 -6.76 5.37 2.15
N LEU A 90 -5.45 5.28 1.93
CA LEU A 90 -4.55 6.41 2.10
C LEU A 90 -4.85 7.59 1.20
N ARG A 91 -5.15 7.29 -0.07
CA ARG A 91 -5.53 8.30 -1.05
C ARG A 91 -6.84 8.99 -0.63
N TYR A 92 -7.87 8.24 -0.22
CA TYR A 92 -9.14 8.80 0.23
C TYR A 92 -9.01 9.60 1.53
N LEU A 93 -8.18 9.14 2.47
CA LEU A 93 -7.89 9.89 3.67
C LEU A 93 -7.14 11.19 3.36
N SER A 94 -6.26 11.18 2.35
CA SER A 94 -5.63 12.40 1.85
C SER A 94 -6.62 13.37 1.17
N ASP A 95 -7.80 12.92 0.75
CA ASP A 95 -8.84 13.81 0.20
C ASP A 95 -9.47 14.71 1.25
N LEU A 96 -9.41 14.31 2.52
CA LEU A 96 -10.00 15.02 3.66
C LEU A 96 -9.28 16.34 3.98
N GLY A 97 -8.11 16.56 3.38
CA GLY A 97 -7.33 17.78 3.54
C GLY A 97 -6.00 17.51 4.22
N SER A 98 -5.45 18.56 4.84
CA SER A 98 -4.15 18.49 5.51
C SER A 98 -4.33 18.35 7.01
N TYR A 99 -3.88 17.22 7.56
CA TYR A 99 -3.97 16.91 8.99
C TYR A 99 -2.87 15.91 9.38
N GLU A 100 -2.73 15.71 10.67
CA GLU A 100 -1.77 14.75 11.24
C GLU A 100 -2.48 13.80 12.16
N VAL A 101 -2.03 12.54 12.16
CA VAL A 101 -2.47 11.49 13.06
C VAL A 101 -1.26 11.09 13.90
N GLU A 102 -1.34 11.30 15.21
CA GLU A 102 -0.25 10.95 16.13
C GLU A 102 -0.25 9.45 16.41
N ASN A 103 0.89 8.92 16.87
CA ASN A 103 1.00 7.49 17.21
C ASN A 103 -0.11 7.01 18.15
N LYS A 104 -0.44 7.80 19.19
CA LYS A 104 -1.49 7.45 20.15
C LYS A 104 -2.83 7.18 19.48
N ASP A 105 -3.17 7.96 18.45
CA ASP A 105 -4.43 7.85 17.73
C ASP A 105 -4.40 6.64 16.77
N ILE A 106 -3.25 6.38 16.14
CA ILE A 106 -3.02 5.16 15.34
C ILE A 106 -3.20 3.92 16.22
N MET A 107 -2.60 3.90 17.41
CA MET A 107 -2.69 2.78 18.34
C MET A 107 -4.10 2.62 18.91
N ALA A 108 -4.82 3.71 19.19
CA ALA A 108 -6.21 3.66 19.61
C ALA A 108 -7.12 3.04 18.53
N LEU A 109 -6.92 3.42 17.26
CA LEU A 109 -7.64 2.82 16.13
C LEU A 109 -7.36 1.32 16.01
N VAL A 110 -6.10 0.91 16.16
CA VAL A 110 -5.69 -0.50 16.15
C VAL A 110 -6.41 -1.27 17.26
N SER A 111 -6.42 -0.75 18.48
CA SER A 111 -7.10 -1.40 19.61
C SER A 111 -8.62 -1.46 19.43
N GLY A 112 -9.25 -0.39 18.93
CA GLY A 112 -10.67 -0.40 18.59
C GLY A 112 -11.01 -1.45 17.53
N LEU A 113 -10.14 -1.62 16.54
CA LEU A 113 -10.27 -2.65 15.52
C LEU A 113 -10.12 -4.07 16.08
N GLU A 114 -9.17 -4.33 16.98
CA GLU A 114 -9.04 -5.64 17.67
C GLU A 114 -10.30 -5.99 18.47
N GLN A 115 -10.91 -5.00 19.13
CA GLN A 115 -12.15 -5.18 19.87
C GLN A 115 -13.33 -5.50 18.94
N LEU A 116 -13.43 -4.82 17.80
CA LEU A 116 -14.51 -5.04 16.83
C LEU A 116 -14.38 -6.37 16.09
N SER A 117 -13.15 -6.78 15.75
CA SER A 117 -12.90 -8.06 15.07
C SER A 117 -12.96 -9.25 16.03
N GLY A 118 -12.75 -9.02 17.33
CA GLY A 118 -12.54 -10.09 18.32
C GLY A 118 -11.20 -10.82 18.14
N GLU A 119 -10.34 -10.35 17.25
CA GLU A 119 -9.04 -10.97 16.92
C GLU A 119 -7.91 -9.94 17.17
N PRO A 120 -6.94 -10.23 18.06
CA PRO A 120 -5.81 -9.35 18.25
C PRO A 120 -4.90 -9.36 17.02
N PHE A 121 -4.30 -8.21 16.72
CA PHE A 121 -3.26 -8.11 15.71
C PHE A 121 -1.96 -8.74 16.19
N ASP A 122 -1.14 -9.15 15.22
CA ASP A 122 0.21 -9.66 15.43
C ASP A 122 1.04 -8.70 16.33
N PRO A 123 1.67 -9.20 17.42
CA PRO A 123 2.55 -8.40 18.27
C PRO A 123 3.74 -7.76 17.54
N GLU A 124 4.31 -8.43 16.55
CA GLU A 124 5.39 -7.86 15.72
C GLU A 124 4.88 -6.65 14.94
N PHE A 125 3.66 -6.75 14.42
CA PHE A 125 3.00 -5.64 13.75
C PHE A 125 2.78 -4.45 14.67
N LYS A 126 2.26 -4.68 15.88
CA LYS A 126 2.07 -3.59 16.88
C LYS A 126 3.37 -2.94 17.29
N THR A 127 4.44 -3.73 17.47
CA THR A 127 5.79 -3.23 17.77
C THR A 127 6.31 -2.32 16.67
N LEU A 128 6.00 -2.66 15.43
CA LEU A 128 6.41 -1.88 14.30
C LEU A 128 5.58 -0.59 14.11
N LEU A 129 4.25 -0.63 14.35
CA LEU A 129 3.40 0.57 14.39
C LEU A 129 3.84 1.55 15.47
N ALA A 130 4.26 1.05 16.64
CA ALA A 130 4.79 1.86 17.73
C ALA A 130 6.04 2.67 17.34
N GLN A 131 6.72 2.35 16.23
CA GLN A 131 7.86 3.11 15.74
C GLN A 131 7.47 4.32 14.87
N ILE A 132 6.20 4.44 14.48
CA ILE A 132 5.66 5.61 13.78
C ILE A 132 5.42 6.71 14.84
N GLU A 133 6.00 7.88 14.66
CA GLU A 133 5.73 9.04 15.52
C GLU A 133 4.36 9.64 15.17
N ARG A 134 4.13 9.86 13.87
CA ARG A 134 2.91 10.46 13.32
C ARG A 134 2.86 10.30 11.81
N ILE A 135 1.66 10.39 11.25
CA ILE A 135 1.42 10.39 9.80
C ILE A 135 0.78 11.72 9.43
N ARG A 136 1.32 12.41 8.42
CA ARG A 136 0.75 13.64 7.87
C ARG A 136 0.11 13.35 6.52
N PHE A 137 -1.16 13.73 6.40
CA PHE A 137 -1.92 13.72 5.16
C PHE A 137 -1.93 15.13 4.56
N GLY A 138 -2.05 15.23 3.25
CA GLY A 138 -2.29 16.51 2.61
C GLY A 138 -2.29 16.46 1.10
N GLU A 139 -2.32 17.65 0.51
CA GLU A 139 -2.27 17.85 -0.93
C GLU A 139 -1.22 18.91 -1.26
N ARG A 140 -0.46 18.68 -2.33
CA ARG A 140 0.50 19.65 -2.85
C ARG A 140 0.36 19.73 -4.37
N LYS A 141 -0.03 20.90 -4.88
CA LYS A 141 -0.19 21.16 -6.32
C LYS A 141 -1.11 20.14 -7.02
N GLY A 142 -2.26 19.80 -6.41
CA GLY A 142 -3.18 18.81 -6.98
C GLY A 142 -2.81 17.34 -6.69
N VAL A 143 -1.64 17.09 -6.08
CA VAL A 143 -1.17 15.72 -5.80
C VAL A 143 -1.37 15.42 -4.32
N LYS A 144 -2.15 14.38 -4.04
CA LYS A 144 -2.41 13.88 -2.69
C LYS A 144 -1.18 13.16 -2.16
N TYR A 145 -0.85 13.35 -0.88
CA TYR A 145 0.31 12.71 -0.29
C TYR A 145 0.12 12.30 1.16
N VAL A 146 0.88 11.28 1.53
CA VAL A 146 1.06 10.84 2.91
C VAL A 146 2.54 10.95 3.25
N LYS A 147 2.85 11.48 4.43
CA LYS A 147 4.20 11.58 4.95
C LYS A 147 4.31 10.90 6.30
N ILE A 148 5.23 9.97 6.42
CA ILE A 148 5.41 9.14 7.61
C ILE A 148 6.58 9.69 8.41
N PHE A 149 6.35 10.03 9.67
CA PHE A 149 7.38 10.41 10.62
C PHE A 149 7.59 9.24 11.57
N THR A 150 8.86 8.93 11.85
CA THR A 150 9.25 7.76 12.64
C THR A 150 10.01 8.23 13.87
N LEU A 151 9.83 7.56 15.01
CA LEU A 151 10.52 7.89 16.26
C LEU A 151 12.04 7.80 16.10
N ASN A 152 12.52 6.78 15.39
CA ASN A 152 13.91 6.68 14.98
C ASN A 152 14.17 7.60 13.79
N ARG A 153 15.22 8.43 13.86
CA ARG A 153 15.64 9.33 12.78
C ARG A 153 16.05 8.61 11.51
N GLU A 154 16.56 7.39 11.60
CA GLU A 154 16.93 6.59 10.44
C GLU A 154 15.68 6.07 9.70
N GLY A 155 14.64 5.69 10.45
CA GLY A 155 13.42 5.08 9.93
C GLY A 155 13.05 3.79 10.66
N ILE A 156 12.06 3.10 10.11
CA ILE A 156 11.62 1.77 10.57
C ILE A 156 12.30 0.72 9.71
N ARG A 157 13.05 -0.17 10.36
CA ARG A 157 13.68 -1.32 9.72
C ARG A 157 12.85 -2.57 9.98
N ILE A 158 12.49 -3.24 8.89
CA ILE A 158 11.59 -4.38 8.91
C ILE A 158 12.39 -5.59 8.45
N PRO A 159 12.89 -6.41 9.38
CA PRO A 159 13.67 -7.58 9.02
C PRO A 159 12.81 -8.55 8.22
N LEU A 160 13.39 -9.10 7.15
CA LEU A 160 12.70 -10.06 6.29
C LEU A 160 13.14 -11.51 6.52
N ASP A 161 14.09 -11.72 7.44
CA ASP A 161 14.73 -13.01 7.67
C ASP A 161 13.93 -13.97 8.57
N THR A 162 14.24 -15.26 8.43
CA THR A 162 13.75 -16.46 9.16
C THR A 162 12.30 -16.87 8.94
N LEU A 163 12.00 -17.70 7.94
CA LEU A 163 11.04 -18.84 8.00
C LEU A 163 10.81 -19.40 6.58
N THR A 164 11.77 -20.18 6.09
CA THR A 164 11.52 -21.32 5.19
C THR A 164 12.75 -22.20 5.21
N ALA A 165 12.88 -23.01 6.26
CA ALA A 165 13.56 -24.28 6.09
C ALA A 165 12.70 -25.10 5.11
N GLY A 166 13.02 -25.06 3.81
CA GLY A 166 12.38 -25.93 2.81
C GLY A 166 11.89 -25.29 1.51
N SER A 167 11.98 -23.96 1.30
CA SER A 167 11.72 -23.39 -0.03
C SER A 167 13.04 -23.03 -0.71
N THR A 168 13.29 -23.61 -1.88
CA THR A 168 14.47 -23.41 -2.73
C THR A 168 14.52 -22.04 -3.42
N GLY A 169 13.84 -21.03 -2.86
CA GLY A 169 13.81 -19.66 -3.38
C GLY A 169 14.81 -18.77 -2.66
N ASN A 170 16.00 -18.63 -3.24
CA ASN A 170 17.08 -17.69 -2.87
C ASN A 170 16.69 -16.55 -1.91
N ASN A 171 17.04 -16.71 -0.62
CA ASN A 171 17.04 -15.69 0.43
C ASN A 171 17.94 -14.50 0.05
N GLN A 172 17.40 -13.51 -0.66
CA GLN A 172 18.16 -12.34 -1.09
C GLN A 172 17.68 -11.03 -0.46
N VAL A 173 16.44 -10.89 0.01
CA VAL A 173 15.97 -9.61 0.60
C VAL A 173 16.20 -9.62 2.12
N LYS A 174 17.09 -8.74 2.61
CA LYS A 174 17.48 -8.65 4.03
C LYS A 174 16.44 -7.92 4.88
N PHE A 175 15.99 -6.77 4.41
CA PHE A 175 15.00 -5.95 5.12
C PHE A 175 14.31 -4.97 4.18
N LEU A 176 13.13 -4.50 4.60
CA LEU A 176 12.50 -3.30 4.08
C LEU A 176 12.79 -2.14 5.03
N MET A 177 13.00 -0.94 4.49
CA MET A 177 13.26 0.27 5.26
C MET A 177 12.28 1.35 4.86
N VAL A 178 11.61 1.92 5.85
CA VAL A 178 10.78 3.13 5.72
C VAL A 178 11.53 4.25 6.41
N LYS A 179 12.23 5.10 5.65
CA LYS A 179 13.01 6.20 6.23
C LYS A 179 12.09 7.20 6.92
N ASN A 180 12.61 7.85 7.96
CA ASN A 180 11.92 8.99 8.54
C ASN A 180 11.60 10.03 7.46
N LYS A 181 10.41 10.62 7.52
CA LYS A 181 9.88 11.59 6.54
C LYS A 181 9.66 11.01 5.14
N SER A 182 9.56 9.69 4.99
CA SER A 182 9.17 9.05 3.73
C SER A 182 7.83 9.57 3.25
N GLN A 183 7.66 9.70 1.94
CA GLN A 183 6.46 10.23 1.33
C GLN A 183 5.87 9.23 0.34
N ILE A 184 4.55 9.22 0.24
CA ILE A 184 3.79 8.49 -0.76
C ILE A 184 2.87 9.49 -1.43
N PHE A 185 2.89 9.52 -2.76
CA PHE A 185 2.08 10.41 -3.56
C PHE A 185 1.10 9.60 -4.38
N PHE A 186 -0.11 10.13 -4.54
CA PHE A 186 -1.22 9.46 -5.18
C PHE A 186 -1.73 10.29 -6.36
N SER A 187 -1.99 9.63 -7.48
CA SER A 187 -2.55 10.26 -8.68
C SER A 187 -3.48 9.30 -9.42
N ASP A 188 -4.70 9.74 -9.66
CA ASP A 188 -5.66 8.97 -10.45
C ASP A 188 -5.29 9.04 -11.93
N LEU A 189 -5.12 7.88 -12.57
CA LEU A 189 -4.73 7.78 -13.97
C LEU A 189 -5.96 7.87 -14.88
N VAL A 190 -6.42 9.10 -15.14
CA VAL A 190 -7.58 9.36 -16.00
C VAL A 190 -7.14 9.92 -17.36
N GLY A 191 -7.74 9.42 -18.45
CA GLY A 191 -7.57 9.96 -19.81
C GLY A 191 -6.46 9.29 -20.64
N ALA A 192 -6.50 9.55 -21.96
CA ALA A 192 -5.73 8.80 -22.96
C ALA A 192 -4.20 8.82 -22.75
N LYS A 193 -3.64 9.95 -22.28
CA LYS A 193 -2.21 10.05 -21.98
C LYS A 193 -1.80 9.12 -20.83
N ASN A 194 -2.62 9.07 -19.78
CA ASN A 194 -2.40 8.21 -18.62
C ASN A 194 -2.63 6.74 -18.95
N ASP A 195 -3.58 6.44 -19.83
CA ASP A 195 -3.83 5.08 -20.33
C ASP A 195 -2.64 4.56 -21.15
N GLN A 196 -2.07 5.40 -22.03
CA GLN A 196 -0.86 5.04 -22.78
C GLN A 196 0.32 4.82 -21.83
N TRP A 197 0.49 5.69 -20.83
CA TRP A 197 1.52 5.53 -19.82
C TRP A 197 1.36 4.21 -19.04
N LEU A 198 0.14 3.87 -18.60
CA LEU A 198 -0.14 2.64 -17.86
C LEU A 198 0.17 1.40 -18.71
N LYS A 199 -0.23 1.41 -19.98
CA LYS A 199 0.09 0.35 -20.95
C LYS A 199 1.61 0.17 -21.08
N GLU A 200 2.36 1.26 -21.20
CA GLU A 200 3.82 1.21 -21.28
C GLU A 200 4.44 0.74 -19.95
N PHE A 201 3.92 1.19 -18.81
CA PHE A 201 4.39 0.78 -17.49
C PHE A 201 4.31 -0.75 -17.34
N ILE A 202 3.18 -1.34 -17.71
CA ILE A 202 2.95 -2.79 -17.58
C ILE A 202 3.71 -3.58 -18.65
N ARG A 203 3.69 -3.16 -19.93
CA ARG A 203 4.24 -3.96 -21.04
C ARG A 203 5.73 -3.77 -21.29
N LYS A 204 6.27 -2.58 -21.01
CA LYS A 204 7.66 -2.25 -21.35
C LYS A 204 8.60 -2.94 -20.37
N LYS A 205 9.32 -3.93 -20.88
CA LYS A 205 10.41 -4.61 -20.18
C LYS A 205 11.51 -3.62 -19.81
N VAL A 206 11.94 -3.69 -18.56
CA VAL A 206 13.14 -3.05 -18.07
C VAL A 206 14.36 -3.64 -18.78
N ARG A 207 15.27 -2.76 -19.19
CA ARG A 207 16.54 -3.12 -19.84
C ARG A 207 17.70 -2.68 -18.96
N PHE A 208 18.73 -3.50 -18.88
CA PHE A 208 20.04 -3.14 -18.34
C PHE A 208 21.01 -3.10 -19.52
N PHE A 209 21.54 -1.91 -19.85
CA PHE A 209 22.20 -1.71 -21.14
C PHE A 209 21.27 -2.16 -22.31
N PHE A 210 21.78 -2.88 -23.32
CA PHE A 210 21.00 -3.38 -24.45
C PHE A 210 20.21 -4.66 -24.16
N PHE A 211 20.39 -5.31 -23.00
CA PHE A 211 19.80 -6.62 -22.70
C PHE A 211 18.66 -6.53 -21.68
N ALA A 212 17.54 -7.20 -21.98
CA ALA A 212 16.44 -7.36 -21.03
C ALA A 212 16.76 -8.52 -20.08
N ILE A 213 17.00 -8.21 -18.81
CA ILE A 213 17.22 -9.24 -17.79
C ILE A 213 15.86 -9.78 -17.35
N LYS A 214 15.57 -11.04 -17.67
CA LYS A 214 14.27 -11.68 -17.35
C LYS A 214 13.96 -11.64 -15.85
N SER A 215 14.96 -11.83 -14.98
CA SER A 215 14.77 -11.84 -13.53
C SER A 215 14.34 -10.48 -12.95
N LEU A 216 14.58 -9.38 -13.67
CA LEU A 216 14.15 -8.02 -13.28
C LEU A 216 12.77 -7.64 -13.83
N ASN A 217 12.17 -8.50 -14.66
CA ASN A 217 10.87 -8.30 -15.29
C ASN A 217 9.92 -9.42 -14.88
N GLN A 218 9.34 -9.28 -13.69
CA GLN A 218 8.42 -10.26 -13.09
C GLN A 218 6.98 -9.75 -13.10
N ILE A 219 6.60 -9.03 -14.15
CA ILE A 219 5.19 -8.70 -14.40
C ILE A 219 4.52 -9.95 -14.94
N ASN A 220 3.39 -10.32 -14.33
CA ASN A 220 2.55 -11.43 -14.75
C ASN A 220 2.21 -11.28 -16.24
N LYS A 221 2.42 -12.34 -17.03
CA LYS A 221 2.20 -12.28 -18.47
C LYS A 221 0.74 -11.98 -18.79
N SER A 222 -0.21 -12.63 -18.10
CA SER A 222 -1.64 -12.41 -18.28
C SER A 222 -2.05 -10.98 -17.96
N LEU A 223 -1.42 -10.36 -16.96
CA LEU A 223 -1.61 -8.93 -16.67
C LEU A 223 -1.18 -8.05 -17.87
N SER A 224 0.00 -8.30 -18.42
CA SER A 224 0.50 -7.59 -19.61
C SER A 224 -0.39 -7.76 -20.84
N ASP A 225 -0.89 -8.96 -21.05
CA ASP A 225 -1.73 -9.28 -22.21
C ASP A 225 -3.10 -8.59 -22.10
N ASN A 226 -3.67 -8.50 -20.89
CA ASN A 226 -5.01 -7.97 -20.65
C ASN A 226 -5.11 -6.48 -20.32
N ILE A 227 -3.99 -5.77 -20.11
CA ILE A 227 -4.00 -4.34 -19.71
C ILE A 227 -4.79 -3.43 -20.68
N VAL A 228 -4.78 -3.75 -21.98
CA VAL A 228 -5.51 -2.95 -22.98
C VAL A 228 -7.02 -3.16 -22.84
N SER A 229 -7.46 -4.39 -22.57
CA SER A 229 -8.86 -4.70 -22.31
C SER A 229 -9.33 -4.01 -21.04
N TYR A 230 -8.52 -4.04 -19.98
CA TYR A 230 -8.80 -3.33 -18.73
C TYR A 230 -8.98 -1.82 -18.91
N ILE A 231 -8.08 -1.17 -19.67
CA ILE A 231 -8.17 0.28 -19.96
C ILE A 231 -9.47 0.61 -20.70
N LYS A 232 -9.88 -0.23 -21.64
CA LYS A 232 -11.10 -0.03 -22.45
C LYS A 232 -12.39 -0.39 -21.70
N GLY A 233 -12.33 -1.32 -20.75
CA GLY A 233 -13.47 -2.02 -20.18
C GLY A 233 -14.30 -1.26 -19.15
N GLY A 234 -14.15 0.06 -19.02
CA GLY A 234 -14.82 0.84 -17.98
C GLY A 234 -14.30 0.46 -16.60
N ARG A 235 -13.28 1.18 -16.12
CA ARG A 235 -12.66 0.89 -14.82
C ARG A 235 -13.65 1.21 -13.69
N PRO A 236 -13.96 0.27 -12.78
CA PRO A 236 -14.92 0.50 -11.70
C PRO A 236 -14.44 1.59 -10.73
N VAL A 237 -13.12 1.67 -10.55
CA VAL A 237 -12.43 2.74 -9.83
C VAL A 237 -11.23 3.18 -10.69
N PRO A 238 -10.94 4.50 -10.81
CA PRO A 238 -9.79 4.97 -11.58
C PRO A 238 -8.49 4.34 -11.10
N THR A 239 -7.68 3.81 -12.01
CA THR A 239 -6.37 3.23 -11.66
C THR A 239 -5.50 4.23 -10.90
N LEU A 240 -4.89 3.79 -9.81
CA LEU A 240 -4.08 4.64 -8.95
C LEU A 240 -2.59 4.50 -9.29
N LEU A 241 -1.93 5.62 -9.61
CA LEU A 241 -0.48 5.73 -9.59
C LEU A 241 -0.01 6.13 -8.20
N ILE A 242 0.98 5.41 -7.70
CA ILE A 242 1.56 5.61 -6.38
C ILE A 242 3.06 5.87 -6.58
N GLU A 243 3.57 7.01 -6.12
CA GLU A 243 5.00 7.31 -6.14
C GLU A 243 5.56 7.32 -4.72
N PHE A 244 6.73 6.70 -4.52
CA PHE A 244 7.31 6.51 -3.19
C PHE A 244 8.65 7.25 -3.08
N GLU A 245 8.86 7.89 -1.93
CA GLU A 245 10.12 8.51 -1.54
C GLU A 245 10.55 8.01 -0.16
N GLY A 246 11.81 7.57 -0.03
CA GLY A 246 12.36 7.14 1.25
C GLY A 246 12.04 5.69 1.65
N ILE A 247 11.46 4.88 0.75
CA ILE A 247 11.18 3.46 1.01
C ILE A 247 12.06 2.59 0.11
N TYR A 248 12.77 1.63 0.69
CA TYR A 248 13.63 0.72 -0.08
C TYR A 248 13.76 -0.67 0.56
N ALA A 249 13.98 -1.68 -0.28
CA ALA A 249 14.36 -3.02 0.16
C ALA A 249 15.87 -3.21 0.00
N ARG A 250 16.57 -3.68 1.04
CA ARG A 250 17.96 -4.09 0.93
C ARG A 250 18.03 -5.53 0.47
N VAL A 251 18.71 -5.76 -0.65
CA VAL A 251 18.84 -7.07 -1.28
C VAL A 251 20.31 -7.47 -1.35
N SER A 252 20.64 -8.62 -0.78
CA SER A 252 21.88 -9.36 -0.97
C SER A 252 21.94 -9.88 -2.41
N THR A 253 22.98 -9.50 -3.15
CA THR A 253 23.19 -9.98 -4.52
C THR A 253 24.52 -10.71 -4.61
N THR A 254 24.61 -11.67 -5.52
CA THR A 254 25.85 -12.39 -5.84
C THR A 254 26.79 -11.58 -6.76
N THR A 255 26.42 -10.35 -7.13
CA THR A 255 27.22 -9.47 -7.98
C THR A 255 28.34 -8.78 -7.18
N LEU A 256 29.20 -7.99 -7.86
CA LEU A 256 30.20 -7.13 -7.19
C LEU A 256 29.58 -6.23 -6.10
N PHE A 257 28.30 -5.87 -6.26
CA PHE A 257 27.54 -5.15 -5.25
C PHE A 257 26.86 -6.13 -4.29
N LYS A 258 27.62 -6.59 -3.29
CA LYS A 258 27.16 -7.56 -2.27
C LYS A 258 25.76 -7.22 -1.74
N ASP A 259 25.52 -5.96 -1.41
CA ASP A 259 24.20 -5.44 -1.05
C ASP A 259 23.78 -4.30 -1.99
N VAL A 260 22.52 -4.32 -2.39
CA VAL A 260 21.89 -3.29 -3.21
C VAL A 260 20.60 -2.83 -2.56
N ASP A 261 20.47 -1.52 -2.38
CA ASP A 261 19.22 -0.89 -1.95
C ASP A 261 18.35 -0.61 -3.18
N PHE A 262 17.25 -1.34 -3.28
CA PHE A 262 16.22 -1.12 -4.28
C PHE A 262 15.16 -0.18 -3.72
N TYR A 263 15.25 1.09 -4.11
CA TYR A 263 14.24 2.09 -3.78
C TYR A 263 12.98 1.79 -4.56
N ILE A 264 11.87 1.62 -3.87
CA ILE A 264 10.55 1.54 -4.51
C ILE A 264 10.30 2.93 -5.08
N LYS A 265 10.07 3.02 -6.39
CA LYS A 265 9.87 4.30 -7.07
C LYS A 265 8.41 4.55 -7.32
N ARG A 266 7.75 3.55 -7.90
CA ARG A 266 6.36 3.68 -8.34
C ARG A 266 5.63 2.37 -8.17
N ALA A 267 4.32 2.44 -7.98
CA ALA A 267 3.42 1.32 -8.16
C ALA A 267 2.14 1.78 -8.87
N VAL A 268 1.42 0.81 -9.41
CA VAL A 268 0.08 1.01 -9.96
C VAL A 268 -0.87 0.02 -9.28
N ALA A 269 -2.04 0.53 -8.89
CA ALA A 269 -3.12 -0.26 -8.33
C ALA A 269 -4.31 -0.24 -9.30
N MET A 270 -4.69 -1.41 -9.79
CA MET A 270 -5.62 -1.67 -10.89
C MET A 270 -6.79 -2.52 -10.38
N PRO A 271 -7.69 -1.95 -9.55
CA PRO A 271 -8.86 -2.68 -9.09
C PRO A 271 -9.73 -3.10 -10.28
N GLY A 272 -10.33 -4.29 -10.21
CA GLY A 272 -11.18 -4.86 -11.25
C GLY A 272 -10.44 -5.48 -12.43
N ILE A 273 -9.11 -5.57 -12.41
CA ILE A 273 -8.37 -6.16 -13.53
C ILE A 273 -8.58 -7.68 -13.59
N SER A 274 -9.05 -8.13 -14.75
CA SER A 274 -9.35 -9.54 -15.02
C SER A 274 -9.04 -9.89 -16.48
N ASN A 275 -9.05 -11.18 -16.79
CA ASN A 275 -9.06 -11.70 -18.16
C ASN A 275 -10.47 -12.11 -18.62
N GLY A 276 -11.52 -11.53 -18.01
CA GLY A 276 -12.92 -11.87 -18.25
C GLY A 276 -13.46 -12.95 -17.31
N GLN A 277 -12.75 -14.06 -17.14
CA GLN A 277 -13.19 -15.16 -16.26
C GLN A 277 -12.50 -15.15 -14.89
N GLU A 278 -11.30 -14.59 -14.81
CA GLU A 278 -10.45 -14.73 -13.65
C GLU A 278 -9.78 -13.40 -13.29
N GLY A 279 -9.69 -13.13 -12.00
CA GLY A 279 -8.92 -12.01 -11.48
C GLY A 279 -7.45 -12.08 -11.87
N LEU A 280 -6.82 -10.91 -12.01
CA LEU A 280 -5.39 -10.74 -12.24
C LEU A 280 -4.76 -9.92 -11.08
N PRO A 281 -3.43 -9.97 -10.91
CA PRO A 281 -2.74 -9.19 -9.88
C PRO A 281 -3.04 -7.70 -10.02
N SER A 282 -3.71 -7.14 -9.03
CA SER A 282 -4.17 -5.74 -9.03
C SER A 282 -3.05 -4.75 -8.71
N PHE A 283 -1.87 -5.20 -8.29
CA PHE A 283 -0.77 -4.35 -7.88
C PHE A 283 0.53 -4.68 -8.62
N ALA A 284 1.18 -3.66 -9.18
CA ALA A 284 2.49 -3.81 -9.80
C ALA A 284 3.42 -2.68 -9.40
N LEU A 285 4.67 -3.01 -9.06
CA LEU A 285 5.67 -2.07 -8.56
C LEU A 285 6.90 -1.99 -9.46
N GLU A 286 7.54 -0.84 -9.43
CA GLU A 286 8.84 -0.57 -10.00
C GLU A 286 9.80 -0.13 -8.89
N ALA A 287 10.95 -0.81 -8.79
CA ALA A 287 12.04 -0.47 -7.89
C ALA A 287 13.34 -0.21 -8.67
N ARG A 288 14.22 0.64 -8.12
CA ARG A 288 15.51 0.98 -8.72
C ARG A 288 16.63 0.95 -7.69
N GLY A 289 17.75 0.35 -8.06
CA GLY A 289 18.98 0.32 -7.26
C GLY A 289 20.20 0.42 -8.16
N LYS A 290 21.00 1.48 -8.00
CA LYS A 290 22.15 1.78 -8.87
C LYS A 290 21.70 1.82 -10.35
N LEU A 291 22.30 0.97 -11.20
CA LEU A 291 21.97 0.84 -12.62
C LEU A 291 20.86 -0.21 -12.88
N LEU A 292 20.38 -0.90 -11.84
CA LEU A 292 19.35 -1.92 -11.94
C LEU A 292 17.97 -1.30 -11.72
N GLN A 293 17.02 -1.73 -12.52
CA GLN A 293 15.61 -1.44 -12.35
C GLN A 293 14.87 -2.77 -12.38
N ALA A 294 13.86 -2.91 -11.54
CA ALA A 294 13.03 -4.09 -11.44
C ALA A 294 11.55 -3.69 -11.55
N LYS A 295 10.76 -4.50 -12.26
CA LYS A 295 9.30 -4.40 -12.28
C LYS A 295 8.71 -5.74 -11.91
N VAL A 296 7.76 -5.74 -10.98
CA VAL A 296 7.18 -6.94 -10.39
C VAL A 296 5.68 -6.72 -10.22
N SER A 297 4.87 -7.69 -10.63
CA SER A 297 3.47 -7.74 -10.20
C SER A 297 3.38 -8.61 -8.95
N ILE A 298 2.45 -8.26 -8.08
CA ILE A 298 2.33 -8.90 -6.78
C ILE A 298 1.38 -10.09 -6.92
N ASP A 299 1.96 -11.25 -7.24
CA ASP A 299 1.16 -12.43 -7.58
C ASP A 299 1.07 -13.44 -6.42
N ARG A 300 1.99 -13.37 -5.45
CA ARG A 300 2.14 -14.30 -4.32
C ARG A 300 2.96 -13.73 -3.18
#